data_AF-A0A1D1ZWS2-F1
#
_entry.id   AF-A0A1D1ZWS2-F1
#
_cell.length_a   1.000
_cell.length_b   1.000
_cell.length_c   1.000
_cell.angle_alpha   90.00
_cell.angle_beta   90.00
_cell.angle_gamma   90.00
#
_symmetry.space_group_name_H-M   'P 1'
#
loop_
_entity.id
_entity.type
_entity.pdbx_description
1 polymer ?
#
loop_
_entity_poly.entity_id
_entity_poly.type
_entity_poly.pdbx_seq_one_letter_code
_entity_poly.pdbx_strand_id
1 'polypeptide(L)'
;CALCPLRCGAFRRAAGGAGRWVHSVCALWTPETYLTQEGVVAGLEGVRLDRASCAICGQASGSVVTCNASGCAYAFHPLCARNLGLYLAARVDGQGRPQYRIYCAVHSAREQEKDQRAWAARLESAAAAAAEE
;
A
#
# COMPACT_ATOMS: atom_id res chain seq x y z
N CYS A 1 -13.17 -8.27 4.49
CA CYS A 1 -12.44 -7.74 3.33
C CYS A 1 -12.23 -8.87 2.33
N ALA A 2 -12.38 -8.64 1.03
CA ALA A 2 -12.15 -9.69 0.02
C ALA A 2 -10.66 -10.07 -0.14
N LEU A 3 -9.72 -9.25 0.36
CA LEU A 3 -8.28 -9.41 0.16
C LEU A 3 -7.51 -9.84 1.42
N CYS A 4 -8.14 -9.90 2.60
CA CYS A 4 -7.45 -10.30 3.83
C CYS A 4 -8.46 -10.80 4.88
N PRO A 5 -8.01 -11.59 5.88
CA PRO A 5 -8.91 -12.16 6.89
C PRO A 5 -9.45 -11.14 7.90
N LEU A 6 -8.84 -9.95 8.02
CA LEU A 6 -9.27 -8.93 8.98
C LEU A 6 -10.67 -8.36 8.67
N ARG A 7 -11.41 -8.03 9.74
CA ARG A 7 -12.81 -7.53 9.69
C ARG A 7 -12.98 -6.09 10.18
N CYS A 8 -11.90 -5.41 10.57
CA CYS A 8 -11.90 -4.05 11.09
C CYS A 8 -11.18 -3.07 10.16
N GLY A 9 -11.44 -1.77 10.34
CA GLY A 9 -10.79 -0.69 9.58
C GLY A 9 -11.70 -0.07 8.52
N ALA A 10 -11.10 0.73 7.63
CA ALA A 10 -11.84 1.49 6.62
C ALA A 10 -12.09 0.66 5.36
N PHE A 11 -13.36 0.49 4.99
CA PHE A 11 -13.79 -0.28 3.83
C PHE A 11 -14.25 0.59 2.67
N ARG A 12 -14.14 0.04 1.45
CA ARG A 12 -14.74 0.56 0.23
C ARG A 12 -15.48 -0.56 -0.50
N ARG A 13 -16.53 -0.19 -1.23
CA ARG A 13 -17.29 -1.12 -2.06
C ARG A 13 -16.43 -1.54 -3.24
N ALA A 14 -16.55 -2.80 -3.65
CA ALA A 14 -15.96 -3.29 -4.89
C ALA A 14 -16.96 -3.23 -6.05
N ALA A 15 -16.42 -3.09 -7.26
CA ALA A 15 -17.17 -3.17 -8.50
C ALA A 15 -17.80 -4.57 -8.70
N GLY A 16 -18.87 -4.64 -9.49
CA GLY A 16 -19.52 -5.91 -9.87
C GLY A 16 -20.66 -6.38 -8.96
N GLY A 17 -21.37 -5.48 -8.27
CA GLY A 17 -22.74 -5.71 -7.75
C GLY A 17 -22.92 -6.64 -6.54
N ALA A 18 -21.99 -7.56 -6.27
CA ALA A 18 -22.18 -8.63 -5.28
C ALA A 18 -21.91 -8.26 -3.81
N GLY A 19 -22.03 -6.97 -3.43
CA GLY A 19 -21.85 -6.55 -2.03
C GLY A 19 -20.45 -6.82 -1.44
N ARG A 20 -19.42 -7.00 -2.28
CA ARG A 20 -18.04 -7.22 -1.83
C ARG A 20 -17.42 -5.92 -1.31
N TRP A 21 -16.71 -6.03 -0.18
CA TRP A 21 -16.01 -4.92 0.46
C TRP A 21 -14.54 -5.22 0.64
N VAL A 22 -13.70 -4.21 0.41
CA VAL A 22 -12.24 -4.30 0.50
C VAL A 22 -11.75 -3.17 1.39
N HIS A 23 -10.74 -3.40 2.22
CA HIS A 23 -10.14 -2.30 2.97
C HIS A 23 -9.47 -1.32 2.00
N SER A 24 -9.56 -0.02 2.30
CA SER A 24 -8.90 1.00 1.48
C SER A 24 -7.40 0.74 1.33
N VAL A 25 -6.72 0.33 2.41
CA VAL A 25 -5.29 -0.02 2.36
C VAL A 25 -5.01 -1.26 1.52
N CYS A 26 -5.86 -2.29 1.59
CA CYS A 26 -5.70 -3.48 0.76
C CYS A 26 -5.86 -3.15 -0.72
N ALA A 27 -6.86 -2.35 -1.07
CA ALA A 27 -7.11 -1.94 -2.45
C ALA A 27 -6.00 -1.07 -3.06
N LEU A 28 -5.31 -0.25 -2.25
CA LEU A 28 -4.25 0.62 -2.74
C LEU A 28 -2.90 -0.08 -2.85
N TRP A 29 -2.61 -1.05 -1.98
CA TRP A 29 -1.31 -1.74 -1.95
C TRP A 29 -1.28 -3.08 -2.68
N THR A 30 -2.42 -3.67 -3.02
CA THR A 30 -2.47 -4.83 -3.92
C THR A 30 -2.32 -4.35 -5.38
N PRO A 31 -1.27 -4.79 -6.12
CA PRO A 31 -0.93 -4.22 -7.44
C PRO A 31 -2.03 -4.30 -8.49
N GLU A 32 -2.84 -5.35 -8.47
CA GLU A 32 -3.89 -5.60 -9.45
C GLU A 32 -5.16 -4.78 -9.20
N THR A 33 -5.28 -4.14 -8.03
CA THR A 33 -6.46 -3.37 -7.65
C THR A 33 -6.23 -1.87 -7.69
N TYR A 34 -7.30 -1.11 -7.90
CA TYR A 34 -7.25 0.34 -7.93
C TYR A 34 -8.59 0.95 -7.51
N LEU A 35 -8.57 2.23 -7.15
CA LEU A 35 -9.77 3.02 -6.89
C LEU A 35 -10.20 3.76 -8.16
N THR A 36 -11.47 3.65 -8.51
CA THR A 36 -12.08 4.48 -9.56
C THR A 36 -12.27 5.92 -9.06
N GLN A 37 -12.65 6.84 -9.95
CA GLN A 37 -12.93 8.23 -9.57
C GLN A 37 -14.09 8.34 -8.57
N GLU A 38 -15.02 7.39 -8.61
CA GLU A 38 -16.16 7.27 -7.69
C GLU A 38 -15.77 6.60 -6.36
N GLY A 39 -14.50 6.27 -6.17
CA GLY A 39 -13.98 5.66 -4.94
C GLY A 39 -14.36 4.19 -4.75
N VAL A 40 -14.76 3.50 -5.83
CA VAL A 40 -15.07 2.07 -5.86
C VAL A 40 -13.79 1.28 -6.16
N VAL A 41 -13.64 0.10 -5.57
CA VAL A 41 -12.49 -0.78 -5.82
C VAL A 41 -12.75 -1.63 -7.07
N ALA A 42 -11.85 -1.57 -8.05
CA ALA A 42 -11.85 -2.39 -9.26
C ALA A 42 -10.57 -3.25 -9.35
N GLY A 43 -10.53 -4.18 -10.32
CA GLY A 43 -9.37 -5.07 -10.55
C GLY A 43 -9.32 -6.32 -9.68
N LEU A 44 -10.37 -6.62 -8.90
CA LEU A 44 -10.39 -7.78 -7.99
C LEU A 44 -10.29 -9.13 -8.72
N GLU A 45 -10.79 -9.20 -9.94
CA GLU A 45 -10.73 -10.38 -10.81
C GLU A 45 -9.30 -10.74 -11.24
N GLY A 46 -8.39 -9.78 -11.28
CA GLY A 46 -6.98 -9.99 -11.58
C GLY A 46 -6.17 -10.45 -10.38
N VAL A 47 -6.70 -10.32 -9.16
CA VAL A 47 -5.95 -10.64 -7.94
C VAL A 47 -5.75 -12.14 -7.80
N ARG A 48 -4.49 -12.55 -7.76
CA ARG A 48 -4.13 -13.90 -7.32
C ARG A 48 -4.17 -13.92 -5.80
N LEU A 49 -5.11 -14.67 -5.25
CA LEU A 49 -5.11 -15.01 -3.83
C LEU A 49 -3.97 -16.01 -3.61
N ASP A 50 -2.79 -15.46 -3.39
CA ASP A 50 -1.55 -16.21 -3.22
C ASP A 50 -1.68 -17.19 -2.05
N ARG A 51 -1.10 -18.39 -2.20
CA ARG A 51 -1.03 -19.39 -1.13
C ARG A 51 0.08 -19.07 -0.11
N ALA A 52 0.88 -18.04 -0.35
CA ALA A 52 1.90 -17.59 0.58
C ALA A 52 1.28 -17.14 1.91
N SER A 53 1.93 -17.53 3.01
CA SER A 53 1.48 -17.18 4.36
C SER A 53 1.93 -15.76 4.71
N CYS A 54 1.02 -14.96 5.26
CA CYS A 54 1.36 -13.65 5.78
C CYS A 54 2.34 -13.79 6.96
N ALA A 55 3.53 -13.20 6.86
CA ALA A 55 4.56 -13.29 7.90
C ALA A 55 4.16 -12.66 9.25
N ILE A 56 3.07 -11.88 9.30
CA ILE A 56 2.58 -11.20 10.51
C ILE A 56 1.51 -12.04 11.23
N CYS A 57 0.52 -12.56 10.50
CA CYS A 57 -0.60 -13.30 11.11
C CYS A 57 -0.54 -14.82 10.87
N GLY A 58 0.41 -15.30 10.07
CA GLY A 58 0.60 -16.71 9.73
C GLY A 58 -0.45 -17.30 8.78
N GLN A 59 -1.47 -16.53 8.38
CA GLN A 59 -2.56 -17.04 7.56
C GLN A 59 -2.21 -17.00 6.06
N ALA A 60 -2.51 -18.10 5.35
CA ALA A 60 -2.41 -18.23 3.89
C ALA A 60 -3.74 -17.87 3.17
N SER A 61 -4.55 -17.00 3.79
CA SER A 61 -5.83 -16.55 3.22
C SER A 61 -5.75 -15.11 2.75
N GLY A 62 -6.33 -14.82 1.58
CA GLY A 62 -6.31 -13.47 1.00
C GLY A 62 -5.12 -13.23 0.07
N SER A 63 -4.85 -11.95 -0.23
CA SER A 63 -3.75 -11.50 -1.07
C SER A 63 -2.65 -10.90 -0.19
N VAL A 64 -1.43 -11.40 -0.34
CA VAL A 64 -0.24 -10.84 0.30
C VAL A 64 0.56 -10.02 -0.70
N VAL A 65 1.36 -9.10 -0.18
CA VAL A 65 2.31 -8.29 -0.95
C VAL A 65 3.70 -8.46 -0.36
N THR A 66 4.72 -8.41 -1.20
CA THR A 66 6.11 -8.53 -0.77
C THR A 66 6.68 -7.17 -0.39
N CYS A 67 7.67 -7.19 0.51
CA CYS A 67 8.45 -6.01 0.85
C CYS A 67 9.13 -5.44 -0.41
N ASN A 68 9.03 -4.13 -0.63
CA ASN A 68 9.64 -3.47 -1.79
C ASN A 68 11.16 -3.26 -1.68
N ALA A 69 11.80 -3.70 -0.60
CA ALA A 69 13.26 -3.67 -0.50
C ALA A 69 13.87 -4.73 -1.41
N SER A 70 14.91 -4.37 -2.16
CA SER A 70 15.59 -5.27 -3.10
C SER A 70 16.06 -6.55 -2.40
N GLY A 71 15.74 -7.71 -2.97
CA GLY A 71 16.11 -9.03 -2.43
C GLY A 71 15.31 -9.49 -1.21
N CYS A 72 14.32 -8.72 -0.75
CA CYS A 72 13.51 -9.08 0.40
C CYS A 72 12.29 -9.92 -0.02
N ALA A 73 12.14 -11.11 0.56
CA ALA A 73 11.03 -12.02 0.25
C ALA A 73 9.89 -12.01 1.29
N TYR A 74 9.96 -11.15 2.31
CA TYR A 74 8.89 -11.06 3.31
C TYR A 74 7.57 -10.63 2.65
N ALA A 75 6.54 -11.47 2.83
CA ALA A 75 5.20 -11.23 2.33
C ALA A 75 4.19 -11.11 3.47
N PHE A 76 3.25 -10.18 3.36
CA PHE A 76 2.23 -9.94 4.38
C PHE A 76 1.00 -9.24 3.79
N HIS A 77 -0.12 -9.29 4.50
CA HIS A 77 -1.29 -8.51 4.11
C HIS A 77 -1.02 -7.02 4.31
N PRO A 78 -1.46 -6.14 3.39
CA PRO A 78 -1.27 -4.69 3.56
C PRO A 78 -1.82 -4.14 4.89
N LEU A 79 -3.01 -4.60 5.30
CA LEU A 79 -3.59 -4.16 6.58
C LEU A 79 -2.83 -4.71 7.79
N CYS A 80 -2.29 -5.94 7.73
CA CYS A 80 -1.46 -6.47 8.82
C CYS A 80 -0.21 -5.62 9.03
N ALA A 81 0.48 -5.26 7.94
CA ALA A 81 1.63 -4.38 7.97
C ALA A 81 1.29 -2.99 8.52
N ARG A 82 0.17 -2.40 8.08
CA ARG A 82 -0.31 -1.12 8.61
C ARG A 82 -0.59 -1.19 10.12
N ASN A 83 -1.27 -2.23 10.59
CA ASN A 83 -1.62 -2.37 12.00
C ASN A 83 -0.40 -2.64 12.90
N LEU A 84 0.65 -3.25 12.35
CA LEU A 84 1.94 -3.43 13.02
C LEU A 84 2.80 -2.14 13.02
N GLY A 85 2.36 -1.08 12.34
CA GLY A 85 3.12 0.18 12.25
C GLY A 85 4.28 0.12 11.27
N LEU A 86 4.25 -0.80 10.30
CA LEU A 86 5.25 -0.85 9.23
C LEU A 86 5.11 0.35 8.28
N TYR A 87 6.20 0.66 7.58
CA TYR A 87 6.21 1.80 6.67
C TYR A 87 5.48 1.47 5.36
N LEU A 88 4.42 2.24 5.10
CA LEU A 88 3.66 2.24 3.86
C LEU A 88 3.84 3.61 3.21
N ALA A 89 4.42 3.64 2.01
CA ALA A 89 4.67 4.86 1.26
C ALA A 89 3.70 4.99 0.08
N ALA A 90 3.15 6.18 -0.11
CA ALA A 90 2.47 6.57 -1.34
C ALA A 90 3.33 7.64 -2.01
N ARG A 91 4.00 7.26 -3.10
CA ARG A 91 4.86 8.15 -3.89
C ARG A 91 4.16 8.52 -5.18
N VAL A 92 4.67 9.51 -5.89
CA VAL A 92 4.20 9.88 -7.23
C VAL A 92 5.38 9.74 -8.19
N ASP A 93 5.16 9.11 -9.34
CA ASP A 93 6.19 9.02 -10.38
C ASP A 93 6.27 10.30 -11.23
N GLY A 94 7.22 10.36 -12.18
CA GLY A 94 7.41 11.52 -13.04
C GLY A 94 6.22 11.85 -13.94
N GLN A 95 5.23 10.96 -14.03
CA GLN A 95 4.01 11.12 -14.80
C GLN A 95 2.79 11.37 -13.91
N GLY A 96 2.98 11.66 -12.62
CA GLY A 96 1.88 11.97 -11.70
C GLY A 96 1.13 10.73 -11.20
N ARG A 97 1.58 9.51 -11.50
CA ARG A 97 0.87 8.28 -11.09
C ARG A 97 1.30 7.86 -9.68
N PRO A 98 0.35 7.46 -8.82
CA PRO A 98 0.67 7.01 -7.48
C PRO A 98 1.39 5.65 -7.52
N GLN A 99 2.40 5.51 -6.66
CA GLN A 99 3.25 4.34 -6.49
C GLN A 99 3.19 3.93 -5.02
N TYR A 100 2.45 2.87 -4.73
CA TYR A 100 2.26 2.34 -3.37
C TYR A 100 3.35 1.33 -3.06
N ARG A 101 4.11 1.58 -1.99
CA ARG A 101 5.20 0.71 -1.52
C ARG A 101 5.04 0.35 -0.06
N ILE A 102 5.51 -0.82 0.32
CA ILE A 102 5.39 -1.36 1.66
C ILE A 102 6.67 -2.10 2.07
N TYR A 103 7.04 -1.98 3.33
CA TYR A 103 8.31 -2.46 3.83
C TYR A 103 8.14 -3.33 5.07
N CYS A 104 8.97 -4.36 5.22
CA CYS A 104 8.97 -5.19 6.42
C CYS A 104 9.55 -4.43 7.63
N ALA A 105 9.49 -5.03 8.82
CA ALA A 105 10.02 -4.42 10.05
C ALA A 105 11.50 -4.02 9.93
N VAL A 106 12.32 -4.82 9.24
CA VAL A 106 13.75 -4.55 9.05
C VAL A 106 14.01 -3.34 8.15
N HIS A 107 13.15 -3.09 7.16
CA HIS A 107 13.37 -2.07 6.14
C HIS A 107 12.56 -0.78 6.36
N SER A 108 11.54 -0.82 7.22
CA SER A 108 10.60 0.29 7.41
C SER A 108 11.29 1.59 7.85
N ALA A 109 12.14 1.53 8.89
CA ALA A 109 12.79 2.73 9.42
C ALA A 109 13.68 3.43 8.39
N ARG A 110 14.52 2.66 7.68
CA ARG A 110 15.43 3.19 6.66
C ARG A 110 14.68 3.83 5.49
N GLU A 111 13.60 3.20 5.03
CA GLU A 111 12.84 3.69 3.88
C GLU A 111 11.98 4.91 4.25
N GLN A 112 11.47 4.96 5.49
CA GLN A 112 10.78 6.12 6.03
C GLN A 112 11.71 7.33 6.12
N GLU A 113 12.91 7.15 6.66
CA GLU A 113 13.90 8.22 6.79
C GLU A 113 14.31 8.78 5.42
N LYS A 114 14.52 7.91 4.41
CA LYS A 114 14.80 8.35 3.03
C LYS A 114 13.70 9.25 2.48
N ASP A 115 12.44 8.84 2.64
CA ASP A 115 11.30 9.62 2.14
C ASP A 115 11.12 10.94 2.90
N GLN A 116 11.36 10.96 4.21
CA GLN A 116 11.35 12.19 5.02
C GLN A 116 12.42 13.19 4.57
N ARG A 117 13.66 12.73 4.36
CA ARG A 117 14.76 13.58 3.86
C ARG A 117 14.45 14.13 2.47
N ALA A 118 13.92 13.30 1.57
CA ALA A 118 13.52 13.71 0.23
C ALA A 118 12.35 14.70 0.24
N TRP A 119 11.40 14.55 1.17
CA TRP A 119 10.31 15.51 1.36
C TRP A 119 10.81 16.85 1.88
N ALA A 120 11.66 16.86 2.91
CA ALA A 120 12.23 18.08 3.47
C ALA A 120 13.00 18.88 2.42
N ALA A 121 13.88 18.22 1.65
CA ALA A 121 14.62 18.87 0.57
C ALA A 121 13.71 19.50 -0.48
N ARG A 122 12.58 18.87 -0.83
CA ARG A 122 11.61 19.44 -1.78
C ARG A 122 10.93 20.69 -1.22
N LEU A 123 10.58 20.69 0.06
CA LEU A 123 10.00 21.86 0.71
C LEU A 123 10.99 23.03 0.76
N GLU A 124 12.26 22.75 1.08
CA GLU A 124 13.33 23.75 1.08
C GLU A 124 13.53 24.36 -0.33
N SER A 125 13.59 23.52 -1.36
CA SER A 125 13.70 23.99 -2.75
C SER A 125 12.48 24.79 -3.21
N ALA A 126 11.27 24.37 -2.85
CA ALA A 126 10.05 25.12 -3.18
C ALA A 126 9.99 26.48 -2.45
N ALA A 127 10.43 26.53 -1.19
CA ALA A 127 10.50 27.75 -0.41
C ALA A 127 11.55 28.74 -0.97
N ALA A 128 12.71 28.24 -1.42
CA ALA A 128 13.74 29.05 -2.05
C ALA A 128 13.23 29.68 -3.36
N ALA A 129 12.61 28.88 -4.23
CA ALA A 129 12.04 29.36 -5.50
C ALA A 129 10.95 30.43 -5.30
N ALA A 130 10.13 30.28 -4.25
CA ALA A 130 9.09 31.26 -3.91
C ALA A 130 9.63 32.56 -3.28
N ALA A 131 10.87 32.56 -2.78
CA ALA A 131 11.51 33.77 -2.22
C ALA A 131 12.26 34.60 -3.27
N GLU A 132 12.46 34.04 -4.47
CA GLU A 132 13.10 34.71 -5.61
C GLU A 132 12.08 35.37 -6.56
N GLU A 133 10.77 35.24 -6.28
CA GLU A 133 9.64 35.87 -6.98
C GLU A 133 9.09 37.07 -6.19
#